data_AF-A0A2S7QH04-F1
#
_entry.id   AF-A0A2S7QH04-F1
#
_cell.length_a   1.000
_cell.length_b   1.000
_cell.length_c   1.000
_cell.angle_alpha   90.00
_cell.angle_beta   90.00
_cell.angle_gamma   90.00
#
_symmetry.space_group_name_H-M   'P 1'
#
loop_
_entity.id
_entity.type
_entity.pdbx_description
1 polymer ?
#
loop_
_entity_poly.entity_id
_entity_poly.type
_entity_poly.pdbx_seq_one_letter_code
_entity_poly.pdbx_strand_id
1 'polypeptide(L)'
;MTLDTVNQNVIGLVALLISLVALFTTTVQVLQQYFSSAEGYRRCADSVMGLWSKGTHRRLRWNEFRVEVIFETPVIFVAPPTNKRGPILNKPIHYIDGTSESYRNTRVAEPQEQEDPPPPQPPTPRTTGRLAFNHRGTRLRVFSQRGTGELGEITPEVTRQRTEKQESNQRVRTADDERASWVTLLSVLQLKERASRKWDEKQRWVKPPRVPVEEPAYELVVGLQAKGRSWDFVPASITRPYATTAICHLVEIAAMLGMYWKAFDQIQWNLRAEGNGFIVTSTMVHGLGVMITFGITGRSTFESNRPIPTEAIKELSFGVVPNIFEEDKYLRDNPDSQNVSLKFGNEEDVDSTLESLGCPHEILKRYKQDHKHIFSVSFELIGMLGKVFRQRGSSFRMIPNPTQDFWLKKAGVNPSWKITRLMEVFQHELNALVIAEEIDLTDPKPGSIALVIQQWKKIESLMKASKHSKDECDLSIEVLEAIHNVLEENTQFFISKEMGQQNLLTVVVAHLDAVTKVLDNANSRLNSIVSGNKEEPLMEFYFQTIRPAVTQKDSAGKVFPEDVEVQRTTIWVSLMFRMLCWLMLHDWARDDRCIVPTDLKGSRMPVFIG
;
A
#
# COMPACT_ATOMS: atom_id res chain seq x y z
N MET A 1 90.04 -18.68 -30.00
CA MET A 1 89.31 -18.90 -28.73
C MET A 1 88.73 -17.63 -28.10
N THR A 2 89.14 -16.42 -28.50
CA THR A 2 88.66 -15.15 -27.89
C THR A 2 87.45 -14.50 -28.58
N LEU A 3 87.19 -14.77 -29.87
CA LEU A 3 85.98 -14.27 -30.56
C LEU A 3 84.70 -15.05 -30.19
N ASP A 4 84.81 -16.37 -29.96
CA ASP A 4 83.66 -17.22 -29.62
C ASP A 4 83.07 -16.87 -28.25
N THR A 5 83.93 -16.47 -27.30
CA THR A 5 83.55 -16.07 -25.94
C THR A 5 82.85 -14.71 -25.91
N VAL A 6 83.25 -13.75 -26.76
CA VAL A 6 82.57 -12.45 -26.88
C VAL A 6 81.18 -12.62 -27.50
N ASN A 7 81.06 -13.40 -28.57
CA ASN A 7 79.77 -13.71 -29.19
C ASN A 7 78.84 -14.47 -28.24
N GLN A 8 79.36 -15.42 -27.45
CA GLN A 8 78.59 -16.12 -26.41
C GLN A 8 78.10 -15.16 -25.32
N ASN A 9 78.92 -14.22 -24.86
CA ASN A 9 78.53 -13.24 -23.85
C ASN A 9 77.46 -12.27 -24.37
N VAL A 10 77.55 -11.84 -25.64
CA VAL A 10 76.54 -10.98 -26.28
C VAL A 10 75.23 -11.72 -26.46
N ILE A 11 75.27 -12.98 -26.92
CA ILE A 11 74.07 -13.83 -27.05
C ILE A 11 73.44 -14.07 -25.66
N GLY A 12 74.25 -14.32 -24.63
CA GLY A 12 73.78 -14.48 -23.26
C GLY A 12 73.11 -13.22 -22.69
N LEU A 13 73.68 -12.04 -22.95
CA LEU A 13 73.10 -10.76 -22.55
C LEU A 13 71.77 -10.49 -23.26
N VAL A 14 71.71 -10.74 -24.58
CA VAL A 14 70.49 -10.57 -25.37
C VAL A 14 69.40 -11.53 -24.91
N ALA A 15 69.74 -12.80 -24.65
CA ALA A 15 68.80 -13.80 -24.13
C ALA A 15 68.29 -13.43 -22.73
N LEU A 16 69.14 -12.88 -21.86
CA LEU A 16 68.75 -12.38 -20.55
C LEU A 16 67.76 -11.21 -20.67
N LEU A 17 68.04 -10.25 -21.55
CA LEU A 17 67.15 -9.10 -21.80
C LEU A 17 65.79 -9.56 -22.33
N ILE A 18 65.77 -10.48 -23.30
CA ILE A 18 64.51 -11.04 -23.83
C ILE A 18 63.74 -11.78 -22.73
N SER A 19 64.42 -12.56 -21.89
CA SER A 19 63.79 -13.29 -20.78
C SER A 19 63.23 -12.35 -19.71
N LEU A 20 63.92 -11.24 -19.42
CA LEU A 20 63.46 -10.22 -18.47
C LEU A 20 62.20 -9.52 -19.00
N VAL A 21 62.18 -9.14 -20.28
CA VAL A 21 61.01 -8.53 -20.92
C VAL A 21 59.84 -9.53 -20.95
N ALA A 22 60.10 -10.79 -21.31
CA ALA A 22 59.09 -11.84 -21.28
C ALA A 22 58.50 -12.01 -19.88
N LEU A 23 59.34 -12.13 -18.85
CA LEU A 23 58.90 -12.24 -17.45
C LEU A 23 58.06 -11.03 -17.01
N PHE A 24 58.48 -9.82 -17.39
CA PHE A 24 57.72 -8.61 -17.08
C PHE A 24 56.34 -8.64 -17.75
N THR A 25 56.28 -8.97 -19.05
CA THR A 25 54.99 -9.06 -19.77
C THR A 25 54.07 -10.13 -19.18
N THR A 26 54.59 -11.30 -18.82
CA THR A 26 53.78 -12.35 -18.18
C THR A 26 53.31 -11.93 -16.79
N THR A 27 54.13 -11.19 -16.03
CA THR A 27 53.74 -10.68 -14.71
C THR A 27 52.61 -9.66 -14.84
N VAL A 28 52.70 -8.74 -15.82
CA VAL A 28 51.64 -7.77 -16.12
C VAL A 28 50.36 -8.46 -16.58
N GLN A 29 50.46 -9.48 -17.43
CA GLN A 29 49.30 -10.27 -17.87
C GLN A 29 48.60 -10.99 -16.71
N VAL A 30 49.37 -11.62 -15.81
CA VAL A 30 48.82 -12.26 -14.59
C VAL A 30 48.17 -11.22 -13.68
N LEU A 31 48.79 -10.05 -13.49
CA LEU A 31 48.21 -8.95 -12.72
C LEU A 31 46.92 -8.42 -13.35
N GLN A 32 46.89 -8.25 -14.67
CA GLN A 32 45.68 -7.82 -15.39
C GLN A 32 44.56 -8.84 -15.23
N GLN A 33 44.85 -10.14 -15.35
CA GLN A 33 43.89 -11.21 -15.12
C GLN A 33 43.39 -11.19 -13.66
N TYR A 34 44.29 -10.98 -12.70
CA TYR A 34 43.96 -10.83 -11.29
C TYR A 34 43.02 -9.66 -11.03
N PHE A 35 43.29 -8.48 -11.59
CA PHE A 35 42.39 -7.32 -11.46
C PHE A 35 41.05 -7.50 -12.18
N SER A 36 41.05 -8.17 -13.34
CA SER A 36 39.82 -8.47 -14.08
C SER A 36 38.88 -9.41 -13.31
N SER A 37 39.44 -10.32 -12.50
CA SER A 37 38.64 -11.23 -11.66
C SER A 37 37.85 -10.51 -10.55
N ALA A 38 38.20 -9.26 -10.24
CA ALA A 38 37.55 -8.45 -9.20
C ALA A 38 36.51 -7.46 -9.75
N GLU A 39 36.04 -7.59 -11.00
CA GLU A 39 35.04 -6.68 -11.59
C GLU A 39 33.79 -6.54 -10.71
N GLY A 40 33.33 -7.66 -10.11
CA GLY A 40 32.20 -7.68 -9.18
C GLY A 40 32.34 -6.73 -8.00
N TYR A 41 33.56 -6.43 -7.57
CA TYR A 41 33.80 -5.51 -6.44
C TYR A 41 33.38 -4.08 -6.79
N ARG A 42 33.63 -3.63 -8.03
CA ARG A 42 33.19 -2.31 -8.50
C ARG A 42 31.67 -2.24 -8.66
N ARG A 43 31.05 -3.35 -9.06
CA ARG A 43 29.59 -3.48 -9.21
C ARG A 43 28.86 -3.49 -7.85
N CYS A 44 29.57 -3.77 -6.76
CA CYS A 44 29.05 -3.78 -5.40
C CYS A 44 29.51 -2.56 -4.56
N ALA A 45 29.90 -1.46 -5.23
CA ALA A 45 30.35 -0.24 -4.57
C ALA A 45 29.22 0.47 -3.81
N ASP A 46 29.60 1.43 -2.97
CA ASP A 46 28.66 2.24 -2.17
C ASP A 46 27.69 3.04 -3.05
N SER A 47 28.12 3.54 -4.21
CA SER A 47 27.23 4.19 -5.17
C SER A 47 26.13 3.27 -5.72
N VAL A 48 26.36 1.95 -5.74
CA VAL A 48 25.39 0.98 -6.28
C VAL A 48 24.48 0.45 -5.18
N MET A 49 25.04 0.04 -4.05
CA MET A 49 24.32 -0.68 -2.98
C MET A 49 24.03 0.18 -1.73
N GLY A 50 24.55 1.40 -1.66
CA GLY A 50 24.59 2.19 -0.43
C GLY A 50 25.31 1.44 0.70
N LEU A 51 24.82 1.60 1.93
CA LEU A 51 25.42 1.01 3.14
C LEU A 51 25.52 -0.54 3.11
N TRP A 52 24.82 -1.21 2.19
CA TRP A 52 24.96 -2.65 1.96
C TRP A 52 26.32 -3.04 1.37
N SER A 53 27.03 -2.09 0.73
CA SER A 53 28.39 -2.26 0.22
C SER A 53 29.39 -2.71 1.30
N LYS A 54 29.11 -2.39 2.57
CA LYS A 54 29.90 -2.83 3.74
C LYS A 54 29.92 -4.35 3.92
N GLY A 55 28.93 -5.07 3.38
CA GLY A 55 28.89 -6.54 3.36
C GLY A 55 29.77 -7.17 2.27
N THR A 56 30.30 -6.37 1.34
CA THR A 56 31.10 -6.83 0.21
C THR A 56 32.55 -7.05 0.63
N HIS A 57 33.07 -8.25 0.38
CA HIS A 57 34.45 -8.60 0.66
C HIS A 57 35.01 -9.55 -0.41
N ARG A 58 36.35 -9.57 -0.50
CA ARG A 58 37.09 -10.41 -1.45
C ARG A 58 37.56 -11.67 -0.73
N ARG A 59 37.33 -12.83 -1.34
CA ARG A 59 37.77 -14.13 -0.84
C ARG A 59 38.73 -14.77 -1.84
N LEU A 60 39.94 -15.09 -1.39
CA LEU A 60 40.92 -15.78 -2.24
C LEU A 60 40.60 -17.27 -2.35
N ARG A 61 40.47 -17.78 -3.58
CA ARG A 61 40.31 -19.21 -3.88
C ARG A 61 41.66 -19.78 -4.31
N TRP A 62 42.41 -20.30 -3.33
CA TRP A 62 43.76 -20.82 -3.53
C TRP A 62 43.85 -21.92 -4.60
N ASN A 63 42.84 -22.79 -4.69
CA ASN A 63 42.81 -23.89 -5.65
C ASN A 63 42.71 -23.43 -7.12
N GLU A 64 42.18 -22.23 -7.35
CA GLU A 64 41.92 -21.67 -8.68
C GLU A 64 42.74 -20.40 -8.94
N PHE A 65 43.60 -20.01 -7.99
CA PHE A 65 44.40 -18.78 -8.00
C PHE A 65 43.61 -17.51 -8.43
N ARG A 66 42.35 -17.40 -7.99
CA ARG A 66 41.47 -16.26 -8.31
C ARG A 66 40.77 -15.67 -7.09
N VAL A 67 40.33 -14.42 -7.22
CA VAL A 67 39.56 -13.72 -6.20
C VAL A 67 38.08 -13.85 -6.50
N GLU A 68 37.34 -14.37 -5.53
CA GLU A 68 35.87 -14.39 -5.54
C GLU A 68 35.36 -13.15 -4.80
N VAL A 69 34.38 -12.46 -5.39
CA VAL A 69 33.71 -11.33 -4.72
C VAL A 69 32.43 -11.82 -4.07
N ILE A 70 32.37 -11.75 -2.73
CA ILE A 70 31.19 -12.09 -1.94
C ILE A 70 30.52 -10.79 -1.51
N PHE A 71 29.21 -10.70 -1.68
CA PHE A 71 28.40 -9.53 -1.33
C PHE A 71 27.09 -9.97 -0.67
N GLU A 72 26.38 -9.03 -0.03
CA GLU A 72 25.11 -9.31 0.64
C GLU A 72 23.96 -8.56 -0.04
N THR A 73 22.84 -9.25 -0.24
CA THR A 73 21.60 -8.68 -0.80
C THR A 73 20.42 -9.02 0.10
N PRO A 74 19.37 -8.18 0.13
CA PRO A 74 18.21 -8.47 0.96
C PRO A 74 17.31 -9.53 0.30
N VAL A 75 16.83 -10.45 1.12
CA VAL A 75 15.60 -11.20 0.86
C VAL A 75 14.47 -10.45 1.53
N ILE A 76 13.56 -9.90 0.74
CA ILE A 76 12.47 -9.03 1.19
C ILE A 76 11.19 -9.87 1.23
N PHE A 77 10.38 -9.71 2.28
CA PHE A 77 9.11 -10.39 2.44
C PHE A 77 8.17 -9.57 3.33
N VAL A 78 6.88 -9.91 3.30
CA VAL A 78 5.87 -9.24 4.13
C VAL A 78 5.33 -10.22 5.16
N ALA A 79 5.31 -9.81 6.42
CA ALA A 79 4.91 -10.64 7.54
C ALA A 79 4.33 -9.81 8.69
N PRO A 80 3.67 -10.46 9.65
CA PRO A 80 3.34 -9.81 10.91
C PRO A 80 4.61 -9.41 11.67
N PRO A 81 4.62 -8.29 12.42
CA PRO A 81 5.81 -7.83 13.13
C PRO A 81 6.29 -8.80 14.22
N THR A 82 5.41 -9.68 14.69
CA THR A 82 5.71 -10.73 15.68
C THR A 82 6.31 -11.99 15.08
N ASN A 83 6.41 -12.08 13.74
CA ASN A 83 6.89 -13.28 13.07
C ASN A 83 8.36 -13.55 13.37
N LYS A 84 8.68 -14.81 13.70
CA LYS A 84 10.05 -15.26 14.01
C LYS A 84 10.64 -16.18 12.94
N ARG A 85 9.85 -16.56 11.93
CA ARG A 85 10.24 -17.51 10.87
C ARG A 85 10.37 -16.78 9.54
N GLY A 86 11.62 -16.55 9.12
CA GLY A 86 11.93 -15.90 7.85
C GLY A 86 12.23 -16.91 6.74
N PRO A 87 12.28 -16.47 5.47
CA PRO A 87 12.68 -17.32 4.34
C PRO A 87 14.06 -17.98 4.47
N ILE A 88 14.98 -17.36 5.20
CA ILE A 88 16.34 -17.87 5.44
C ILE A 88 16.42 -18.40 6.87
N LEU A 89 16.69 -19.70 6.99
CA LEU A 89 16.87 -20.38 8.28
C LEU A 89 18.06 -19.77 9.05
N ASN A 90 17.88 -19.58 10.35
CA ASN A 90 18.92 -19.12 11.29
C ASN A 90 19.54 -17.75 10.97
N LYS A 91 18.87 -16.91 10.17
CA LYS A 91 19.26 -15.50 9.94
C LYS A 91 18.29 -14.56 10.66
N PRO A 92 18.78 -13.47 11.28
CA PRO A 92 17.91 -12.50 11.93
C PRO A 92 17.01 -11.81 10.91
N ILE A 93 15.76 -11.56 11.30
CA ILE A 93 14.81 -10.76 10.53
C ILE A 93 14.92 -9.32 11.02
N HIS A 94 15.07 -8.39 10.11
CA HIS A 94 15.00 -6.96 10.40
C HIS A 94 13.71 -6.40 9.79
N TYR A 95 12.86 -5.79 10.62
CA TYR A 95 11.60 -5.20 10.17
C TYR A 95 11.76 -3.71 9.86
N ILE A 96 11.06 -3.24 8.83
CA ILE A 96 11.01 -1.84 8.43
C ILE A 96 9.86 -1.15 9.18
N ASP A 97 10.18 -0.38 10.22
CA ASP A 97 9.17 0.34 11.03
C ASP A 97 9.34 1.87 11.05
N GLY A 98 10.35 2.40 10.34
CA GLY A 98 10.64 3.83 10.26
C GLY A 98 11.40 4.42 11.45
N THR A 99 11.75 3.64 12.47
CA THR A 99 12.60 4.07 13.60
C THR A 99 14.07 4.15 13.20
N SER A 100 14.86 4.96 13.90
CA SER A 100 16.33 5.04 13.67
C SER A 100 17.03 3.68 13.85
N GLU A 101 16.51 2.81 14.72
CA GLU A 101 17.02 1.44 14.83
C GLU A 101 16.75 0.63 13.56
N SER A 102 15.53 0.71 13.02
CA SER A 102 15.17 0.08 11.76
C SER A 102 16.03 0.58 10.59
N TYR A 103 16.31 1.89 10.46
CA TYR A 103 17.23 2.41 9.43
C TYR A 103 18.62 1.75 9.51
N ARG A 104 19.20 1.68 10.72
CA ARG A 104 20.52 1.06 10.95
C ARG A 104 20.51 -0.44 10.63
N ASN A 105 19.53 -1.17 11.16
CA ASN A 105 19.42 -2.63 10.99
C ASN A 105 19.17 -3.04 9.54
N THR A 106 18.45 -2.21 8.78
CA THR A 106 18.17 -2.43 7.36
C THR A 106 19.23 -1.85 6.42
N ARG A 107 20.28 -1.23 6.97
CA ARG A 107 21.38 -0.58 6.23
C ARG A 107 20.85 0.44 5.21
N VAL A 108 19.90 1.27 5.65
CA VAL A 108 19.36 2.38 4.89
C VAL A 108 19.84 3.67 5.54
N ALA A 109 20.43 4.59 4.76
CA ALA A 109 20.84 5.90 5.27
C ALA A 109 19.63 6.69 5.77
N GLU A 110 19.77 7.43 6.86
CA GLU A 110 18.65 8.24 7.36
C GLU A 110 18.30 9.38 6.39
N PRO A 111 17.06 9.92 6.39
CA PRO A 111 16.66 10.96 5.45
C PRO A 111 17.57 12.21 5.45
N GLN A 112 18.17 12.54 6.60
CA GLN A 112 19.11 13.67 6.73
C GLN A 112 20.47 13.39 6.08
N GLU A 113 20.86 12.12 5.97
CA GLU A 113 22.12 11.65 5.37
C GLU A 113 21.96 11.31 3.89
N GLN A 114 20.72 11.33 3.38
CA GLN A 114 20.40 11.12 1.97
C GLN A 114 20.42 12.42 1.13
N GLU A 115 20.75 13.56 1.75
CA GLU A 115 20.98 14.84 1.07
C GLU A 115 22.44 14.95 0.60
N ASP A 116 22.65 15.47 -0.62
CA ASP A 116 23.99 15.80 -1.10
C ASP A 116 24.69 16.77 -0.14
N PRO A 117 26.01 16.65 0.10
CA PRO A 117 26.73 17.63 0.89
C PRO A 117 26.52 19.03 0.32
N PRO A 118 26.30 20.07 1.15
CA PRO A 118 26.15 21.43 0.66
C PRO A 118 27.39 21.80 -0.18
N PRO A 119 27.23 22.53 -1.30
CA PRO A 119 28.36 22.94 -2.13
C PRO A 119 29.39 23.66 -1.25
N PRO A 120 30.70 23.45 -1.49
CA PRO A 120 31.73 24.11 -0.71
C PRO A 120 31.49 25.61 -0.73
N GLN A 121 31.32 26.20 0.46
CA GLN A 121 31.12 27.63 0.59
C GLN A 121 32.30 28.35 -0.07
N PRO A 122 32.07 29.37 -0.92
CA PRO A 122 33.16 30.12 -1.51
C PRO A 122 34.04 30.70 -0.39
N PRO A 123 35.37 30.71 -0.56
CA PRO A 123 36.27 31.15 0.49
C PRO A 123 35.89 32.57 0.94
N THR A 124 35.70 32.73 2.25
CA THR A 124 35.38 34.02 2.87
C THR A 124 36.41 35.06 2.45
N PRO A 125 36.00 36.25 1.97
CA PRO A 125 36.97 37.29 1.62
C PRO A 125 37.77 37.69 2.85
N ARG A 126 39.09 37.47 2.82
CA ARG A 126 40.00 37.97 3.85
C ARG A 126 39.90 39.50 3.88
N THR A 127 39.45 40.04 5.02
CA THR A 127 39.37 41.48 5.24
C THR A 127 40.79 42.06 5.32
N THR A 128 41.31 42.59 4.21
CA THR A 128 42.51 43.43 4.23
C THR A 128 42.14 44.81 4.77
N GLY A 129 42.42 45.05 6.05
CA GLY A 129 42.28 46.37 6.66
C GLY A 129 43.36 47.32 6.14
N ARG A 130 42.99 48.34 5.35
CA ARG A 130 43.88 49.43 4.95
C ARG A 130 43.78 50.54 6.00
N LEU A 131 44.88 50.84 6.69
CA LEU A 131 44.99 51.96 7.62
C LEU A 131 45.19 53.26 6.83
N ALA A 132 44.31 54.24 7.04
CA ALA A 132 44.50 55.62 6.56
C ALA A 132 44.60 56.57 7.76
N PHE A 133 45.47 57.58 7.66
CA PHE A 133 45.69 58.62 8.67
C PHE A 133 45.37 59.99 8.06
N ASN A 134 44.78 60.90 8.85
CA ASN A 134 44.53 62.28 8.44
C ASN A 134 45.67 63.22 8.90
N HIS A 135 45.73 64.41 8.29
CA HIS A 135 46.84 65.39 8.34
C HIS A 135 47.13 66.06 9.71
N ARG A 136 46.57 65.55 10.82
CA ARG A 136 46.87 65.99 12.20
C ARG A 136 47.21 64.84 13.17
N GLY A 137 47.55 63.65 12.65
CA GLY A 137 48.22 62.62 13.44
C GLY A 137 47.36 61.79 14.41
N THR A 138 46.02 61.84 14.32
CA THR A 138 45.14 60.99 15.17
C THR A 138 44.52 59.84 14.37
N ARG A 139 44.53 58.62 14.94
CA ARG A 139 43.93 57.40 14.34
C ARG A 139 42.39 57.50 14.31
N LEU A 140 41.79 57.31 13.13
CA LEU A 140 40.36 57.05 12.99
C LEU A 140 40.15 55.60 12.55
N ARG A 141 39.40 54.82 13.33
CA ARG A 141 38.81 53.55 12.86
C ARG A 141 37.53 53.90 12.10
N VAL A 142 37.59 53.88 10.77
CA VAL A 142 36.39 54.02 9.94
C VAL A 142 35.81 52.62 9.73
N PHE A 143 34.70 52.32 10.40
CA PHE A 143 33.83 51.22 10.03
C PHE A 143 32.87 51.71 8.95
N SER A 144 32.96 51.16 7.74
CA SER A 144 31.92 51.32 6.74
C SER A 144 30.80 50.33 7.08
N GLN A 145 29.76 50.82 7.76
CA GLN A 145 28.47 50.15 7.80
C GLN A 145 27.58 50.75 6.71
N ARG A 146 27.18 49.93 5.75
CA ARG A 146 25.94 50.11 5.00
C ARG A 146 25.07 48.89 5.23
N GLY A 147 23.88 49.14 5.78
CA GLY A 147 22.71 48.26 5.62
C GLY A 147 22.40 47.33 6.78
N THR A 148 21.61 47.84 7.72
CA THR A 148 20.53 47.18 8.49
C THR A 148 20.84 45.86 9.20
N GLY A 149 20.95 45.94 10.53
CA GLY A 149 20.84 44.78 11.40
C GLY A 149 19.38 44.40 11.61
N GLU A 150 19.08 43.13 11.40
CA GLU A 150 18.06 42.38 12.13
C GLU A 150 18.74 41.09 12.60
N LEU A 151 18.62 40.79 13.90
CA LEU A 151 18.84 39.44 14.40
C LEU A 151 17.86 38.55 13.63
N GLY A 152 18.37 37.57 12.89
CA GLY A 152 17.56 36.72 12.01
C GLY A 152 16.53 35.92 12.79
N GLU A 153 15.31 36.45 12.88
CA GLU A 153 14.11 35.64 12.99
C GLU A 153 14.02 34.75 11.74
N ILE A 154 13.62 33.50 11.96
CA ILE A 154 13.38 32.51 10.92
C ILE A 154 12.15 32.99 10.14
N THR A 155 12.37 33.81 9.11
CA THR A 155 11.30 34.28 8.24
C THR A 155 10.68 33.09 7.48
N PRO A 156 9.36 33.11 7.25
CA PRO A 156 8.66 32.04 6.52
C PRO A 156 9.22 31.81 5.12
N GLU A 157 9.95 32.78 4.56
CA GLU A 157 10.57 32.75 3.24
C GLU A 157 11.80 31.83 3.16
N VAL A 158 12.63 31.76 4.21
CA VAL A 158 13.76 30.81 4.31
C VAL A 158 13.26 29.38 4.48
N THR A 159 12.16 29.21 5.23
CA THR A 159 11.47 27.93 5.35
C THR A 159 10.86 27.52 4.02
N ARG A 160 10.23 28.46 3.29
CA ARG A 160 9.65 28.23 1.95
C ARG A 160 10.72 27.84 0.94
N GLN A 161 11.87 28.52 0.92
CA GLN A 161 13.00 28.17 0.06
C GLN A 161 13.60 26.80 0.41
N ARG A 162 13.66 26.42 1.69
CA ARG A 162 14.05 25.05 2.11
C ARG A 162 13.05 23.99 1.64
N THR A 163 11.76 24.25 1.79
CA THR A 163 10.69 23.34 1.33
C THR A 163 10.70 23.24 -0.20
N GLU A 164 10.86 24.35 -0.92
CA GLU A 164 10.96 24.39 -2.39
C GLU A 164 12.21 23.66 -2.91
N LYS A 165 13.31 23.69 -2.16
CA LYS A 165 14.54 22.96 -2.50
C LYS A 165 14.47 21.46 -2.14
N GLN A 166 13.78 21.11 -1.04
CA GLN A 166 13.37 19.72 -0.77
C GLN A 166 12.46 19.18 -1.87
N GLU A 167 11.53 20.02 -2.33
CA GLU A 167 10.59 19.73 -3.42
C GLU A 167 11.26 19.60 -4.80
N SER A 168 12.38 20.31 -5.04
CA SER A 168 13.18 20.17 -6.26
C SER A 168 14.05 18.92 -6.23
N ASN A 169 14.65 18.57 -5.09
CA ASN A 169 15.46 17.35 -4.97
C ASN A 169 14.63 16.07 -5.11
N GLN A 170 13.35 16.07 -4.69
CA GLN A 170 12.44 14.96 -5.00
C GLN A 170 12.10 14.85 -6.49
N ARG A 171 12.04 15.98 -7.24
CA ARG A 171 11.76 15.98 -8.69
C ARG A 171 12.91 15.46 -9.55
N VAL A 172 14.15 15.45 -9.04
CA VAL A 172 15.37 15.15 -9.84
C VAL A 172 15.88 13.71 -9.66
N ARG A 173 15.26 12.88 -8.81
CA ARG A 173 15.64 11.46 -8.62
C ARG A 173 15.12 10.48 -9.69
N THR A 174 14.59 10.98 -10.80
CA THR A 174 14.02 10.16 -11.88
C THR A 174 15.07 9.39 -12.69
N ALA A 175 16.36 9.60 -12.46
CA ALA A 175 17.43 8.91 -13.17
C ALA A 175 18.73 8.81 -12.36
N ASP A 176 18.67 8.39 -11.08
CA ASP A 176 19.86 7.83 -10.44
C ASP A 176 20.05 6.40 -10.94
N ASP A 177 20.41 6.34 -12.22
CA ASP A 177 20.52 5.12 -12.99
C ASP A 177 21.81 4.38 -12.65
N GLU A 178 22.52 4.72 -11.56
CA GLU A 178 23.72 4.00 -11.09
C GLU A 178 23.40 3.04 -9.92
N ARG A 179 22.37 3.37 -9.13
CA ARG A 179 21.99 2.62 -7.94
C ARG A 179 21.14 1.38 -8.26
N ALA A 180 21.20 0.36 -7.41
CA ALA A 180 20.25 -0.75 -7.49
C ALA A 180 18.87 -0.29 -6.97
N SER A 181 17.82 -0.58 -7.72
CA SER A 181 16.45 -0.11 -7.46
C SER A 181 15.86 -0.63 -6.15
N TRP A 182 16.28 -1.82 -5.69
CA TRP A 182 15.88 -2.33 -4.38
C TRP A 182 16.39 -1.45 -3.22
N VAL A 183 17.50 -0.73 -3.38
CA VAL A 183 17.98 0.19 -2.34
C VAL A 183 17.02 1.39 -2.23
N THR A 184 16.59 1.92 -3.38
CA THR A 184 15.58 2.97 -3.46
C THR A 184 14.26 2.51 -2.84
N LEU A 185 13.84 1.27 -3.13
CA LEU A 185 12.66 0.66 -2.51
C LEU A 185 12.76 0.62 -0.98
N LEU A 186 13.89 0.16 -0.41
CA LEU A 186 14.09 0.12 1.04
C LEU A 186 14.04 1.53 1.66
N SER A 187 14.66 2.52 1.02
CA SER A 187 14.57 3.92 1.45
C SER A 187 13.14 4.44 1.45
N VAL A 188 12.36 4.13 0.41
CA VAL A 188 10.96 4.53 0.31
C VAL A 188 10.10 3.83 1.37
N LEU A 189 10.31 2.54 1.63
CA LEU A 189 9.56 1.80 2.66
C LEU A 189 9.82 2.38 4.06
N GLN A 190 11.06 2.74 4.38
CA GLN A 190 11.38 3.40 5.65
C GLN A 190 10.75 4.80 5.75
N LEU A 191 10.81 5.58 4.66
CA LEU A 191 10.19 6.91 4.59
C LEU A 191 8.68 6.81 4.75
N LYS A 192 8.05 5.81 4.10
CA LYS A 192 6.62 5.52 4.20
C LYS A 192 6.21 5.30 5.66
N GLU A 193 6.89 4.40 6.38
CA GLU A 193 6.53 4.10 7.77
C GLU A 193 6.69 5.31 8.69
N ARG A 194 7.82 6.02 8.61
CA ARG A 194 8.07 7.23 9.41
C ARG A 194 7.08 8.36 9.08
N ALA A 195 6.91 8.60 7.78
CA ALA A 195 5.95 9.50 7.13
C ALA A 195 4.56 9.48 7.77
N SER A 196 3.99 8.31 7.65
CA SER A 196 2.58 8.07 7.91
C SER A 196 2.28 7.83 9.38
N ARG A 197 3.18 7.22 10.16
CA ARG A 197 3.03 7.13 11.63
C ARG A 197 2.98 8.51 12.26
N LYS A 198 3.88 9.41 11.83
CA LYS A 198 3.87 10.82 12.26
C LYS A 198 2.58 11.54 11.85
N TRP A 199 2.08 11.27 10.64
CA TRP A 199 0.81 11.85 10.19
C TRP A 199 -0.37 11.34 11.02
N ASP A 200 -0.47 10.03 11.26
CA ASP A 200 -1.57 9.41 12.02
C ASP A 200 -1.57 9.84 13.49
N GLU A 201 -0.37 9.94 14.09
CA GLU A 201 -0.18 10.54 15.41
C GLU A 201 -0.67 11.99 15.44
N LYS A 202 -0.30 12.80 14.44
CA LYS A 202 -0.79 14.18 14.34
C LYS A 202 -2.32 14.22 14.21
N GLN A 203 -2.95 13.31 13.46
CA GLN A 203 -4.42 13.26 13.37
C GLN A 203 -5.07 12.97 14.72
N ARG A 204 -4.48 12.08 15.55
CA ARG A 204 -4.90 11.86 16.95
C ARG A 204 -4.86 13.15 17.77
N TRP A 205 -3.80 13.94 17.66
CA TRP A 205 -3.62 15.15 18.47
C TRP A 205 -4.37 16.38 17.94
N VAL A 206 -4.65 16.45 16.63
CA VAL A 206 -5.43 17.54 16.04
C VAL A 206 -6.89 17.49 16.50
N LYS A 207 -7.44 16.29 16.70
CA LYS A 207 -8.81 16.07 17.19
C LYS A 207 -8.78 15.05 18.34
N PRO A 208 -8.27 15.43 19.53
CA PRO A 208 -8.08 14.50 20.62
C PRO A 208 -9.44 13.93 21.03
N PRO A 209 -9.57 12.60 21.11
CA PRO A 209 -10.81 12.00 21.53
C PRO A 209 -11.04 12.30 23.02
N ARG A 210 -12.30 12.53 23.41
CA ARG A 210 -12.77 12.70 24.79
C ARG A 210 -12.36 11.53 25.66
N VAL A 211 -12.35 10.33 25.09
CA VAL A 211 -11.82 9.11 25.68
C VAL A 211 -10.46 8.83 25.04
N PRO A 212 -9.37 8.69 25.81
CA PRO A 212 -8.07 8.32 25.26
C PRO A 212 -8.18 7.04 24.43
N VAL A 213 -7.72 7.10 23.19
CA VAL A 213 -7.67 5.93 22.29
C VAL A 213 -6.21 5.48 22.21
N GLU A 214 -5.99 4.18 22.38
CA GLU A 214 -4.66 3.57 22.29
C GLU A 214 -4.08 3.73 20.88
N GLU A 215 -2.74 3.69 20.80
CA GLU A 215 -2.07 3.71 19.51
C GLU A 215 -2.37 2.43 18.71
N PRO A 216 -2.51 2.53 17.38
CA PRO A 216 -2.85 1.38 16.56
C PRO A 216 -1.72 0.34 16.55
N ALA A 217 -2.08 -0.92 16.79
CA ALA A 217 -1.19 -2.05 16.56
C ALA A 217 -1.18 -2.40 15.07
N TYR A 218 -0.09 -2.04 14.37
CA TYR A 218 0.07 -2.36 12.96
C TYR A 218 0.37 -3.86 12.77
N GLU A 219 -0.51 -4.56 12.07
CA GLU A 219 -0.45 -6.01 11.89
C GLU A 219 0.51 -6.46 10.78
N LEU A 220 0.86 -5.56 9.85
CA LEU A 220 1.64 -5.92 8.67
C LEU A 220 2.88 -5.05 8.48
N VAL A 221 4.03 -5.68 8.23
CA VAL A 221 5.32 -5.01 8.05
C VAL A 221 6.18 -5.71 7.00
N VAL A 222 7.09 -4.96 6.37
CA VAL A 222 8.11 -5.52 5.47
C VAL A 222 9.31 -5.96 6.30
N GLY A 223 9.69 -7.23 6.17
CA GLY A 223 10.88 -7.81 6.77
C GLY A 223 11.97 -8.04 5.74
N LEU A 224 13.22 -8.04 6.21
CA LEU A 224 14.38 -8.38 5.40
C LEU A 224 15.35 -9.31 6.12
N GLN A 225 16.01 -10.16 5.33
CA GLN A 225 17.13 -11.00 5.76
C GLN A 225 18.29 -10.86 4.79
N ALA A 226 19.51 -10.65 5.30
CA ALA A 226 20.70 -10.57 4.48
C ALA A 226 21.10 -11.95 3.94
N LYS A 227 21.25 -12.05 2.62
CA LYS A 227 21.73 -13.24 1.91
C LYS A 227 23.08 -12.95 1.27
N GLY A 228 24.08 -13.72 1.67
CA GLY A 228 25.39 -13.73 1.01
C GLY A 228 25.29 -14.36 -0.38
N ARG A 229 25.90 -13.73 -1.37
CA ARG A 229 26.00 -14.19 -2.76
C ARG A 229 27.44 -14.03 -3.23
N SER A 230 27.82 -14.83 -4.22
CA SER A 230 29.08 -14.70 -4.93
C SER A 230 28.82 -14.17 -6.34
N TRP A 231 29.65 -13.22 -6.77
CA TRP A 231 29.53 -12.58 -8.08
C TRP A 231 29.75 -13.57 -9.23
N ASP A 232 30.49 -14.65 -8.98
CA ASP A 232 30.75 -15.72 -9.95
C ASP A 232 29.46 -16.41 -10.44
N PHE A 233 28.39 -16.38 -9.63
CA PHE A 233 27.09 -16.98 -9.96
C PHE A 233 26.06 -15.96 -10.44
N VAL A 234 26.46 -14.70 -10.65
CA VAL A 234 25.60 -13.67 -11.22
C VAL A 234 25.65 -13.80 -12.75
N PRO A 235 24.50 -13.92 -13.45
CA PRO A 235 24.49 -13.99 -14.91
C PRO A 235 25.16 -12.77 -15.54
N ALA A 236 25.89 -12.97 -16.65
CA ALA A 236 26.67 -11.91 -17.28
C ALA A 236 25.82 -10.71 -17.79
N SER A 237 24.52 -10.92 -18.04
CA SER A 237 23.58 -9.86 -18.40
C SER A 237 23.24 -8.91 -17.23
N ILE A 238 23.56 -9.31 -16.00
CA ILE A 238 23.28 -8.55 -14.79
C ILE A 238 24.50 -7.74 -14.40
N THR A 239 24.36 -6.42 -14.44
CA THR A 239 25.43 -5.49 -14.07
C THR A 239 25.37 -5.03 -12.62
N ARG A 240 24.31 -5.35 -11.87
CA ARG A 240 24.09 -4.89 -10.49
C ARG A 240 23.61 -6.01 -9.57
N PRO A 241 23.97 -5.96 -8.28
CA PRO A 241 23.40 -6.82 -7.25
C PRO A 241 21.88 -6.69 -7.23
N TYR A 242 21.18 -7.83 -7.21
CA TYR A 242 19.72 -7.88 -7.14
C TYR A 242 19.25 -8.45 -5.79
N ALA A 243 18.16 -7.89 -5.28
CA ALA A 243 17.42 -8.43 -4.14
C ALA A 243 16.52 -9.61 -4.57
N THR A 244 16.00 -10.36 -3.62
CA THR A 244 15.06 -11.46 -3.88
C THR A 244 13.79 -11.26 -3.07
N THR A 245 12.64 -11.45 -3.71
CA THR A 245 11.34 -11.52 -3.05
C THR A 245 10.49 -12.60 -3.72
N ALA A 246 9.31 -12.88 -3.19
CA ALA A 246 8.31 -13.72 -3.86
C ALA A 246 7.31 -12.83 -4.61
N ILE A 247 6.69 -13.36 -5.67
CA ILE A 247 5.66 -12.63 -6.43
C ILE A 247 4.52 -12.15 -5.53
N CYS A 248 4.10 -12.96 -4.54
CA CYS A 248 3.05 -12.56 -3.62
C CYS A 248 3.45 -11.35 -2.77
N HIS A 249 4.68 -11.36 -2.25
CA HIS A 249 5.24 -10.26 -1.48
C HIS A 249 5.47 -9.01 -2.31
N LEU A 250 5.81 -9.14 -3.59
CA LEU A 250 5.90 -8.00 -4.50
C LEU A 250 4.55 -7.30 -4.65
N VAL A 251 3.48 -8.06 -4.87
CA VAL A 251 2.10 -7.56 -4.96
C VAL A 251 1.68 -6.87 -3.66
N GLU A 252 1.95 -7.50 -2.52
CA GLU A 252 1.67 -6.94 -1.19
C GLU A 252 2.45 -5.63 -0.93
N ILE A 253 3.74 -5.58 -1.29
CA ILE A 253 4.58 -4.37 -1.14
C ILE A 253 4.07 -3.24 -2.03
N ALA A 254 3.71 -3.54 -3.28
CA ALA A 254 3.15 -2.55 -4.21
C ALA A 254 1.85 -1.95 -3.64
N ALA A 255 0.95 -2.80 -3.15
CA ALA A 255 -0.27 -2.37 -2.47
C ALA A 255 0.04 -1.51 -1.24
N MET A 256 0.96 -1.92 -0.37
CA MET A 256 1.37 -1.13 0.82
C MET A 256 1.97 0.25 0.48
N LEU A 257 2.50 0.44 -0.73
CA LEU A 257 3.02 1.72 -1.21
C LEU A 257 1.95 2.62 -1.85
N GLY A 258 0.71 2.13 -1.98
CA GLY A 258 -0.37 2.81 -2.69
C GLY A 258 -0.22 2.72 -4.21
N MET A 259 0.43 1.68 -4.70
CA MET A 259 0.54 1.36 -6.13
C MET A 259 -0.53 0.34 -6.51
N TYR A 260 -1.00 0.44 -7.74
CA TYR A 260 -1.95 -0.50 -8.32
C TYR A 260 -1.41 -1.04 -9.65
N TRP A 261 -1.83 -2.24 -10.03
CA TRP A 261 -1.35 -2.90 -11.24
C TRP A 261 -2.10 -2.38 -12.47
N LYS A 262 -1.35 -1.98 -13.49
CA LYS A 262 -1.88 -1.58 -14.81
C LYS A 262 -1.77 -2.70 -15.84
N ALA A 263 -0.73 -3.51 -15.73
CA ALA A 263 -0.56 -4.72 -16.51
C ALA A 263 -0.07 -5.83 -15.59
N PHE A 264 -0.65 -7.01 -15.72
CA PHE A 264 -0.27 -8.20 -14.99
C PHE A 264 -0.45 -9.43 -15.89
N ASP A 265 0.50 -9.63 -16.80
CA ASP A 265 0.50 -10.78 -17.71
C ASP A 265 1.52 -11.82 -17.23
N GLN A 266 1.04 -13.03 -16.89
CA GLN A 266 1.87 -14.15 -16.47
C GLN A 266 2.52 -14.90 -17.64
N ILE A 267 1.99 -14.77 -18.86
CA ILE A 267 2.53 -15.46 -20.05
C ILE A 267 3.79 -14.74 -20.52
N GLN A 268 3.69 -13.42 -20.72
CA GLN A 268 4.83 -12.60 -21.12
C GLN A 268 5.65 -12.07 -19.94
N TRP A 269 5.18 -12.29 -18.71
CA TRP A 269 5.72 -11.67 -17.49
C TRP A 269 5.83 -10.16 -17.61
N ASN A 270 4.85 -9.53 -18.27
CA ASN A 270 4.72 -8.08 -18.36
C ASN A 270 3.93 -7.58 -17.14
N LEU A 271 4.69 -7.15 -16.13
CA LEU A 271 4.20 -6.67 -14.86
C LEU A 271 4.50 -5.17 -14.78
N ARG A 272 3.44 -4.38 -14.66
CA ARG A 272 3.54 -2.93 -14.48
C ARG A 272 2.57 -2.46 -13.41
N ALA A 273 3.11 -1.84 -12.37
CA ALA A 273 2.33 -1.12 -11.37
C ALA A 273 2.75 0.34 -11.30
N GLU A 274 1.78 1.20 -11.01
CA GLU A 274 2.01 2.63 -10.81
C GLU A 274 1.08 3.16 -9.72
N GLY A 275 1.47 4.25 -9.07
CA GLY A 275 0.67 4.89 -8.04
C GLY A 275 1.54 5.56 -6.98
N ASN A 276 0.98 6.60 -6.34
CA ASN A 276 1.64 7.38 -5.30
C ASN A 276 3.06 7.89 -5.67
N GLY A 277 3.29 8.22 -6.95
CA GLY A 277 4.58 8.71 -7.44
C GLY A 277 5.63 7.61 -7.70
N PHE A 278 5.24 6.34 -7.72
CA PHE A 278 6.12 5.21 -7.98
C PHE A 278 5.73 4.44 -9.24
N ILE A 279 6.70 3.73 -9.80
CA ILE A 279 6.50 2.78 -10.89
C ILE A 279 7.29 1.49 -10.62
N VAL A 280 6.67 0.37 -10.97
CA VAL A 280 7.28 -0.96 -10.98
C VAL A 280 7.13 -1.48 -12.41
N THR A 281 8.22 -1.97 -12.97
CA THR A 281 8.24 -2.61 -14.30
C THR A 281 9.02 -3.91 -14.21
N SER A 282 8.64 -4.90 -15.03
CA SER A 282 9.38 -6.16 -15.15
C SER A 282 10.14 -6.27 -16.47
N THR A 283 11.21 -7.05 -16.43
CA THR A 283 11.97 -7.52 -17.58
C THR A 283 12.33 -8.98 -17.37
N MET A 284 12.29 -9.79 -18.43
CA MET A 284 12.72 -11.18 -18.36
C MET A 284 14.22 -11.27 -18.60
N VAL A 285 14.94 -11.80 -17.60
CA VAL A 285 16.39 -12.02 -17.69
C VAL A 285 16.65 -13.51 -17.89
N HIS A 286 17.29 -13.84 -19.02
CA HIS A 286 17.63 -15.21 -19.36
C HIS A 286 18.51 -15.86 -18.27
N GLY A 287 18.12 -17.05 -17.80
CA GLY A 287 18.84 -17.79 -16.76
C GLY A 287 18.60 -17.32 -15.32
N LEU A 288 17.86 -16.23 -15.11
CA LEU A 288 17.49 -15.75 -13.77
C LEU A 288 15.97 -15.79 -13.55
N GLY A 289 15.19 -15.23 -14.48
CA GLY A 289 13.74 -15.11 -14.38
C GLY A 289 13.27 -13.65 -14.43
N VAL A 290 12.16 -13.37 -13.74
CA VAL A 290 11.53 -12.04 -13.72
C VAL A 290 12.38 -11.09 -12.87
N MET A 291 12.93 -10.05 -13.51
CA MET A 291 13.62 -8.94 -12.87
C MET A 291 12.71 -7.73 -12.81
N ILE A 292 12.61 -7.13 -11.64
CA ILE A 292 11.78 -5.97 -11.34
C ILE A 292 12.67 -4.75 -11.19
N THR A 293 12.23 -3.63 -11.76
CA THR A 293 12.82 -2.32 -11.56
C THR A 293 11.81 -1.42 -10.86
N PHE A 294 12.20 -0.89 -9.70
CA PHE A 294 11.43 0.10 -8.94
C PHE A 294 11.93 1.52 -9.23
N GLY A 295 11.03 2.44 -9.57
CA GLY A 295 11.37 3.82 -9.90
C GLY A 295 10.47 4.84 -9.18
N ILE A 296 11.01 6.04 -8.98
CA ILE A 296 10.27 7.21 -8.49
C ILE A 296 9.94 8.08 -9.69
N THR A 297 8.67 8.26 -9.99
CA THR A 297 8.18 9.05 -11.13
C THR A 297 7.61 10.40 -10.71
N GLY A 298 7.23 10.56 -9.45
CA GLY A 298 6.61 11.78 -8.95
C GLY A 298 6.67 11.93 -7.44
N ARG A 299 5.91 12.91 -6.91
CA ARG A 299 5.79 13.10 -5.46
C ARG A 299 4.95 11.99 -4.85
N SER A 300 5.39 11.50 -3.70
CA SER A 300 4.67 10.53 -2.90
C SER A 300 4.14 11.18 -1.62
N THR A 301 2.88 10.92 -1.28
CA THR A 301 2.30 11.28 0.02
C THR A 301 1.92 10.01 0.78
N PHE A 302 2.17 9.99 2.09
CA PHE A 302 1.85 8.86 2.96
C PHE A 302 0.94 9.33 4.08
N GLU A 303 -0.14 9.99 3.68
CA GLU A 303 -1.14 10.58 4.59
C GLU A 303 -2.43 9.77 4.51
N SER A 304 -3.57 10.40 4.27
CA SER A 304 -4.87 9.73 4.11
C SER A 304 -4.91 8.73 2.96
N ASN A 305 -3.99 8.83 1.99
CA ASN A 305 -3.87 7.91 0.86
C ASN A 305 -3.06 6.64 1.17
N ARG A 306 -2.46 6.49 2.36
CA ARG A 306 -1.74 5.28 2.76
C ARG A 306 -2.74 4.13 2.99
N PRO A 307 -2.52 2.94 2.39
CA PRO A 307 -3.29 1.76 2.72
C PRO A 307 -3.09 1.28 4.16
N ILE A 308 -4.17 0.83 4.80
CA ILE A 308 -4.17 0.31 6.17
C ILE A 308 -3.23 -0.90 6.23
N PRO A 309 -2.21 -0.91 7.10
CA PRO A 309 -1.27 -2.03 7.22
C PRO A 309 -1.87 -3.20 8.02
N THR A 310 -2.92 -3.81 7.48
CA THR A 310 -3.60 -4.99 8.02
C THR A 310 -3.19 -6.26 7.26
N GLU A 311 -3.31 -7.42 7.90
CA GLU A 311 -3.08 -8.70 7.23
C GLU A 311 -3.99 -8.92 6.01
N ALA A 312 -5.18 -8.31 5.99
CA ALA A 312 -6.12 -8.42 4.88
C ALA A 312 -5.55 -7.97 3.52
N ILE A 313 -4.49 -7.15 3.48
CA ILE A 313 -3.77 -6.81 2.23
C ILE A 313 -3.36 -8.09 1.48
N LYS A 314 -2.95 -9.14 2.18
CA LYS A 314 -2.52 -10.42 1.59
C LYS A 314 -3.63 -11.16 0.84
N GLU A 315 -4.88 -10.75 1.04
CA GLU A 315 -6.06 -11.34 0.42
C GLU A 315 -6.65 -10.35 -0.59
N LEU A 316 -6.88 -9.12 -0.16
CA LEU A 316 -7.48 -8.06 -0.96
C LEU A 316 -6.70 -7.78 -2.24
N SER A 317 -5.37 -7.80 -2.17
CA SER A 317 -4.52 -7.58 -3.35
C SER A 317 -4.62 -8.68 -4.43
N PHE A 318 -5.23 -9.82 -4.09
CA PHE A 318 -5.48 -10.95 -4.99
C PHE A 318 -6.98 -11.16 -5.24
N GLY A 319 -7.80 -10.15 -4.95
CA GLY A 319 -9.23 -10.18 -5.18
C GLY A 319 -10.03 -11.03 -4.20
N VAL A 320 -9.45 -11.44 -3.07
CA VAL A 320 -10.14 -12.22 -2.03
C VAL A 320 -10.50 -11.33 -0.86
N VAL A 321 -11.74 -11.43 -0.37
CA VAL A 321 -12.25 -10.59 0.71
C VAL A 321 -12.60 -11.46 1.92
N PRO A 322 -11.87 -11.34 3.04
CA PRO A 322 -12.25 -12.03 4.27
C PRO A 322 -13.66 -11.64 4.71
N ASN A 323 -14.49 -12.63 5.05
CA ASN A 323 -15.90 -12.41 5.37
C ASN A 323 -16.26 -12.68 6.84
N ILE A 324 -17.38 -12.16 7.31
CA ILE A 324 -17.80 -12.23 8.72
C ILE A 324 -17.98 -13.65 9.27
N PHE A 325 -18.12 -14.68 8.42
CA PHE A 325 -18.28 -16.07 8.84
C PHE A 325 -16.95 -16.81 9.02
N GLU A 326 -15.81 -16.18 8.70
CA GLU A 326 -14.48 -16.76 8.86
C GLU A 326 -13.87 -16.49 10.25
N GLU A 327 -14.67 -16.10 11.25
CA GLU A 327 -14.15 -15.97 12.62
C GLU A 327 -14.02 -17.33 13.29
N ASP A 328 -12.86 -17.61 13.90
CA ASP A 328 -12.59 -18.88 14.60
C ASP A 328 -13.66 -19.23 15.65
N LYS A 329 -14.23 -18.21 16.31
CA LYS A 329 -15.32 -18.38 17.25
C LYS A 329 -16.57 -18.90 16.55
N TYR A 330 -16.96 -18.27 15.44
CA TYR A 330 -18.13 -18.66 14.67
C TYR A 330 -18.00 -20.07 14.08
N LEU A 331 -16.85 -20.39 13.49
CA LEU A 331 -16.59 -21.71 12.88
C LEU A 331 -16.63 -22.85 13.91
N ARG A 332 -16.13 -22.61 15.13
CA ARG A 332 -16.23 -23.58 16.23
C ARG A 332 -17.67 -23.79 16.69
N ASP A 333 -18.45 -22.72 16.73
CA ASP A 333 -19.85 -22.76 17.16
C ASP A 333 -20.78 -23.32 16.07
N ASN A 334 -20.37 -23.26 14.79
CA ASN A 334 -21.18 -23.64 13.62
C ASN A 334 -20.35 -24.45 12.58
N PRO A 335 -19.96 -25.69 12.89
CA PRO A 335 -19.12 -26.51 12.01
C PRO A 335 -19.81 -26.88 10.68
N ASP A 336 -21.14 -26.96 10.67
CA ASP A 336 -21.94 -27.30 9.48
C ASP A 336 -22.34 -26.06 8.66
N SER A 337 -21.73 -24.90 8.93
CA SER A 337 -22.01 -23.66 8.20
C SER A 337 -21.56 -23.74 6.74
N GLN A 338 -22.26 -23.02 5.87
CA GLN A 338 -21.93 -22.90 4.46
C GLN A 338 -20.59 -22.18 4.31
N ASN A 339 -19.69 -22.76 3.52
CA ASN A 339 -18.40 -22.15 3.21
C ASN A 339 -18.59 -21.02 2.19
N VAL A 340 -18.78 -19.80 2.70
CA VAL A 340 -18.90 -18.59 1.89
C VAL A 340 -17.51 -18.13 1.48
N SER A 341 -17.28 -17.95 0.18
CA SER A 341 -16.02 -17.44 -0.35
C SER A 341 -16.27 -16.19 -1.18
N LEU A 342 -15.71 -15.05 -0.75
CA LEU A 342 -15.83 -13.79 -1.47
C LEU A 342 -14.58 -13.53 -2.31
N LYS A 343 -14.71 -13.70 -3.62
CA LYS A 343 -13.65 -13.50 -4.61
C LYS A 343 -14.16 -12.65 -5.77
N PHE A 344 -13.44 -11.58 -6.09
CA PHE A 344 -13.83 -10.59 -7.10
C PHE A 344 -12.67 -10.26 -8.07
N GLY A 345 -11.62 -11.08 -8.09
CA GLY A 345 -10.41 -10.83 -8.88
C GLY A 345 -10.59 -11.03 -10.39
N ASN A 346 -11.48 -11.94 -10.79
CA ASN A 346 -11.89 -12.18 -12.18
C ASN A 346 -13.34 -12.65 -12.27
N GLU A 347 -13.86 -12.77 -13.50
CA GLU A 347 -15.24 -13.16 -13.76
C GLU A 347 -15.59 -14.57 -13.22
N GLU A 348 -14.67 -15.53 -13.34
CA GLU A 348 -14.86 -16.90 -12.83
C GLU A 348 -14.90 -16.94 -11.29
N ASP A 349 -14.08 -16.10 -10.65
CA ASP A 349 -14.08 -15.91 -9.21
C ASP A 349 -15.39 -15.26 -8.71
N VAL A 350 -15.95 -14.32 -9.48
CA VAL A 350 -17.25 -13.72 -9.19
C VAL A 350 -18.37 -14.75 -9.30
N ASP A 351 -18.37 -15.58 -10.35
CA ASP A 351 -19.33 -16.68 -10.49
C ASP A 351 -19.25 -17.63 -9.28
N SER A 352 -18.03 -18.05 -8.93
CA SER A 352 -17.78 -18.91 -7.76
C SER A 352 -18.30 -18.27 -6.46
N THR A 353 -18.17 -16.95 -6.33
CA THR A 353 -18.69 -16.20 -5.18
C THR A 353 -20.21 -16.25 -5.14
N LEU A 354 -20.88 -15.94 -6.25
CA LEU A 354 -22.34 -15.96 -6.34
C LEU A 354 -22.90 -17.37 -6.09
N GLU A 355 -22.27 -18.42 -6.62
CA GLU A 355 -22.61 -19.81 -6.33
C GLU A 355 -22.41 -20.13 -4.84
N SER A 356 -21.29 -19.72 -4.24
CA SER A 356 -21.02 -19.95 -2.81
C SER A 356 -21.99 -19.22 -1.88
N LEU A 357 -22.68 -18.18 -2.35
CA LEU A 357 -23.75 -17.49 -1.62
C LEU A 357 -25.11 -18.20 -1.78
N GLY A 358 -25.26 -19.11 -2.75
CA GLY A 358 -26.50 -19.79 -3.08
C GLY A 358 -27.32 -19.10 -4.18
N CYS A 359 -26.69 -18.27 -5.02
CA CYS A 359 -27.39 -17.61 -6.13
C CYS A 359 -27.75 -18.61 -7.25
N PRO A 360 -28.99 -18.61 -7.76
CA PRO A 360 -29.34 -19.37 -8.95
C PRO A 360 -28.67 -18.81 -10.21
N HIS A 361 -28.48 -19.67 -11.22
CA HIS A 361 -27.78 -19.35 -12.47
C HIS A 361 -28.32 -18.11 -13.21
N GLU A 362 -29.62 -17.82 -13.09
CA GLU A 362 -30.22 -16.62 -13.70
C GLU A 362 -29.67 -15.32 -13.12
N ILE A 363 -29.30 -15.29 -11.83
CA ILE A 363 -28.65 -14.12 -11.21
C ILE A 363 -27.26 -13.94 -11.81
N LEU A 364 -26.46 -15.02 -11.92
CA LEU A 364 -25.12 -14.97 -12.50
C LEU A 364 -25.15 -14.39 -13.92
N LYS A 365 -26.08 -14.87 -14.74
CA LYS A 365 -26.26 -14.39 -16.12
C LYS A 365 -26.55 -12.89 -16.18
N ARG A 366 -27.42 -12.36 -15.32
CA ARG A 366 -27.73 -10.92 -15.29
C ARG A 366 -26.58 -10.11 -14.72
N TYR A 367 -25.94 -10.59 -13.66
CA TYR A 367 -24.77 -9.95 -13.05
C TYR A 367 -23.64 -9.74 -14.05
N LYS A 368 -23.39 -10.71 -14.94
CA LYS A 368 -22.39 -10.59 -16.01
C LYS A 368 -22.73 -9.51 -17.05
N GLN A 369 -24.01 -9.26 -17.29
CA GLN A 369 -24.45 -8.26 -18.26
C GLN A 369 -24.28 -6.85 -17.71
N ASP A 370 -24.87 -6.59 -16.55
CA ASP A 370 -24.70 -5.34 -15.82
C ASP A 370 -24.92 -5.53 -14.31
N HIS A 371 -24.05 -4.92 -13.54
CA HIS A 371 -24.05 -4.98 -12.07
C HIS A 371 -23.62 -3.63 -11.46
N LYS A 372 -23.75 -2.53 -12.21
CA LYS A 372 -23.24 -1.21 -11.80
C LYS A 372 -24.35 -0.17 -11.79
N HIS A 373 -24.48 0.53 -10.67
CA HIS A 373 -25.18 1.81 -10.58
C HIS A 373 -24.16 2.90 -10.24
N ILE A 374 -24.41 3.76 -9.24
CA ILE A 374 -23.44 4.75 -8.76
C ILE A 374 -22.10 4.12 -8.30
N PHE A 375 -22.12 2.84 -7.91
CA PHE A 375 -20.99 1.95 -7.72
C PHE A 375 -21.42 0.50 -8.04
N SER A 376 -20.47 -0.46 -8.06
CA SER A 376 -20.74 -1.87 -8.39
C SER A 376 -21.38 -2.62 -7.22
N VAL A 377 -22.30 -3.55 -7.52
CA VAL A 377 -22.90 -4.49 -6.56
C VAL A 377 -21.84 -5.33 -5.85
N SER A 378 -20.65 -5.53 -6.44
CA SER A 378 -19.51 -6.14 -5.72
C SER A 378 -19.15 -5.37 -4.44
N PHE A 379 -19.15 -4.04 -4.47
CA PHE A 379 -18.87 -3.22 -3.29
C PHE A 379 -20.00 -3.28 -2.26
N GLU A 380 -21.25 -3.51 -2.69
CA GLU A 380 -22.37 -3.78 -1.77
C GLU A 380 -22.12 -5.06 -0.98
N LEU A 381 -21.81 -6.16 -1.69
CA LEU A 381 -21.50 -7.44 -1.07
C LEU A 381 -20.32 -7.37 -0.10
N ILE A 382 -19.26 -6.65 -0.49
CA ILE A 382 -18.10 -6.42 0.38
C ILE A 382 -18.50 -5.65 1.63
N GLY A 383 -19.29 -4.58 1.51
CA GLY A 383 -19.76 -3.81 2.67
C GLY A 383 -20.72 -4.60 3.57
N MET A 384 -21.54 -5.46 2.99
CA MET A 384 -22.51 -6.30 3.70
C MET A 384 -21.84 -7.46 4.45
N LEU A 385 -20.92 -8.18 3.81
CA LEU A 385 -20.39 -9.46 4.31
C LEU A 385 -18.91 -9.43 4.66
N GLY A 386 -18.17 -8.40 4.26
CA GLY A 386 -16.74 -8.29 4.55
C GLY A 386 -16.43 -8.05 6.03
N LYS A 387 -15.28 -8.55 6.47
CA LYS A 387 -14.68 -8.17 7.76
C LYS A 387 -14.35 -6.67 7.76
N VAL A 388 -14.30 -6.08 8.94
CA VAL A 388 -13.88 -4.69 9.12
C VAL A 388 -12.36 -4.67 9.17
N PHE A 389 -11.72 -3.96 8.23
CA PHE A 389 -10.25 -3.91 8.10
C PHE A 389 -9.61 -2.72 8.82
N ARG A 390 -10.41 -1.75 9.24
CA ARG A 390 -9.94 -0.58 9.99
C ARG A 390 -9.22 -1.01 11.27
N GLN A 391 -8.01 -0.49 11.48
CA GLN A 391 -7.30 -0.60 12.75
C GLN A 391 -7.78 0.47 13.75
N ARG A 392 -8.16 0.03 14.96
CA ARG A 392 -8.55 0.89 16.09
C ARG A 392 -7.42 1.90 16.39
N GLY A 393 -7.77 3.15 16.71
CA GLY A 393 -6.80 4.22 16.97
C GLY A 393 -6.10 4.82 15.75
N SER A 394 -6.33 4.27 14.55
CA SER A 394 -5.80 4.83 13.30
C SER A 394 -6.84 5.61 12.50
N SER A 395 -6.35 6.57 11.72
CA SER A 395 -7.11 7.41 10.79
C SER A 395 -7.05 6.90 9.34
N PHE A 396 -6.28 5.83 9.07
CA PHE A 396 -6.20 5.25 7.72
C PHE A 396 -7.50 4.55 7.34
N ARG A 397 -7.86 4.69 6.06
CA ARG A 397 -9.09 4.13 5.47
C ARG A 397 -8.85 3.42 4.14
N MET A 398 -7.73 3.68 3.49
CA MET A 398 -7.48 3.12 2.17
C MET A 398 -7.20 1.62 2.27
N ILE A 399 -7.76 0.84 1.35
CA ILE A 399 -7.45 -0.58 1.18
C ILE A 399 -7.22 -0.89 -0.31
N PRO A 400 -6.52 -1.98 -0.65
CA PRO A 400 -6.43 -2.44 -2.04
C PRO A 400 -7.81 -2.77 -2.58
N ASN A 401 -8.11 -2.45 -3.84
CA ASN A 401 -9.38 -2.81 -4.47
C ASN A 401 -9.38 -4.29 -4.86
N PRO A 402 -10.23 -5.14 -4.24
CA PRO A 402 -10.29 -6.56 -4.57
C PRO A 402 -11.14 -6.86 -5.82
N THR A 403 -11.79 -5.85 -6.40
CA THR A 403 -12.73 -6.02 -7.52
C THR A 403 -12.12 -5.59 -8.85
N GLN A 404 -12.64 -6.11 -9.96
CA GLN A 404 -12.27 -5.63 -11.31
C GLN A 404 -12.85 -4.24 -11.65
N ASP A 405 -13.71 -3.71 -10.79
CA ASP A 405 -14.45 -2.48 -11.01
C ASP A 405 -13.77 -1.27 -10.37
N PHE A 406 -13.88 -0.13 -11.02
CA PHE A 406 -13.35 1.11 -10.47
C PHE A 406 -14.25 1.69 -9.38
N TRP A 407 -13.64 2.15 -8.30
CA TRP A 407 -14.31 2.94 -7.27
C TRP A 407 -14.35 4.42 -7.66
N LEU A 408 -15.32 4.79 -8.49
CA LEU A 408 -15.44 6.13 -9.09
C LEU A 408 -16.03 7.20 -8.16
N LYS A 409 -15.80 7.08 -6.85
CA LYS A 409 -16.30 8.05 -5.86
C LYS A 409 -15.74 9.45 -6.08
N LYS A 410 -14.45 9.59 -6.38
CA LYS A 410 -13.76 10.87 -6.63
C LYS A 410 -13.47 11.04 -8.14
N ALA A 411 -14.41 11.63 -8.88
CA ALA A 411 -14.23 11.92 -10.31
C ALA A 411 -13.33 13.14 -10.60
N GLY A 412 -13.08 13.99 -9.58
CA GLY A 412 -12.21 15.16 -9.62
C GLY A 412 -11.69 15.53 -8.22
N VAL A 413 -11.51 16.82 -7.95
CA VAL A 413 -11.07 17.32 -6.62
C VAL A 413 -12.10 17.00 -5.53
N ASN A 414 -13.39 17.04 -5.88
CA ASN A 414 -14.49 16.76 -4.96
C ASN A 414 -15.09 15.37 -5.22
N PRO A 415 -15.63 14.70 -4.18
CA PRO A 415 -16.38 13.46 -4.35
C PRO A 415 -17.62 13.72 -5.23
N SER A 416 -17.86 12.82 -6.18
CA SER A 416 -19.01 12.86 -7.08
C SER A 416 -20.32 12.45 -6.39
N TRP A 417 -20.20 11.70 -5.29
CA TRP A 417 -21.28 11.32 -4.41
C TRP A 417 -20.72 11.02 -3.00
N LYS A 418 -21.55 11.12 -1.96
CA LYS A 418 -21.17 10.99 -0.55
C LYS A 418 -21.97 9.91 0.17
N ILE A 419 -21.29 9.14 1.00
CA ILE A 419 -21.93 8.13 1.85
C ILE A 419 -22.72 8.78 2.97
N THR A 420 -22.28 9.92 3.50
CA THR A 420 -23.08 10.69 4.47
C THR A 420 -24.44 11.09 3.89
N ARG A 421 -24.50 11.47 2.61
CA ARG A 421 -25.76 11.78 1.93
C ARG A 421 -26.62 10.53 1.71
N LEU A 422 -26.02 9.40 1.31
CA LEU A 422 -26.74 8.12 1.27
C LEU A 422 -27.33 7.77 2.64
N MET A 423 -26.58 7.98 3.72
CA MET A 423 -27.03 7.69 5.07
C MET A 423 -28.12 8.66 5.56
N GLU A 424 -28.06 9.94 5.18
CA GLU A 424 -29.15 10.89 5.45
C GLU A 424 -30.47 10.43 4.83
N VAL A 425 -30.45 10.03 3.55
CA VAL A 425 -31.65 9.53 2.85
C VAL A 425 -32.10 8.19 3.43
N PHE A 426 -31.16 7.29 3.72
CA PHE A 426 -31.45 6.02 4.40
C PHE A 426 -32.18 6.24 5.74
N GLN A 427 -31.72 7.19 6.54
CA GLN A 427 -32.37 7.52 7.82
C GLN A 427 -33.74 8.18 7.63
N HIS A 428 -33.90 9.04 6.62
CA HIS A 428 -35.20 9.59 6.28
C HIS A 428 -36.22 8.49 5.97
N GLU A 429 -35.86 7.55 5.08
CA GLU A 429 -36.72 6.42 4.71
C GLU A 429 -37.00 5.48 5.89
N LEU A 430 -36.02 5.26 6.79
CA LEU A 430 -36.25 4.49 8.00
C LEU A 430 -37.24 5.15 8.96
N ASN A 431 -37.19 6.48 9.13
CA ASN A 431 -38.17 7.16 9.96
C ASN A 431 -39.58 7.09 9.35
N ALA A 432 -39.71 7.17 8.02
CA ALA A 432 -40.98 6.97 7.33
C ALA A 432 -41.53 5.55 7.53
N LEU A 433 -40.66 4.53 7.47
CA LEU A 433 -40.99 3.13 7.73
C LEU A 433 -41.47 2.92 9.17
N VAL A 434 -40.76 3.48 10.16
CA VAL A 434 -41.17 3.41 11.59
C VAL A 434 -42.57 3.98 11.81
N ILE A 435 -42.91 5.09 11.15
CA ILE A 435 -44.24 5.70 11.23
C ILE A 435 -45.29 4.80 10.57
N ALA A 436 -44.98 4.21 9.42
CA ALA A 436 -45.92 3.38 8.67
C ALA A 436 -46.19 2.03 9.35
N GLU A 437 -45.19 1.43 9.99
CA GLU A 437 -45.24 0.10 10.62
C GLU A 437 -45.45 0.18 12.15
N GLU A 438 -45.71 1.37 12.70
CA GLU A 438 -45.92 1.63 14.14
C GLU A 438 -44.84 1.01 15.07
N ILE A 439 -43.58 1.07 14.64
CA ILE A 439 -42.47 0.41 15.34
C ILE A 439 -42.13 1.16 16.63
N ASP A 440 -42.09 0.42 17.75
CA ASP A 440 -41.68 0.97 19.05
C ASP A 440 -40.18 1.31 19.07
N LEU A 441 -39.88 2.56 19.45
CA LEU A 441 -38.53 3.10 19.55
C LEU A 441 -37.98 3.10 20.99
N THR A 442 -38.78 2.70 21.99
CA THR A 442 -38.45 2.90 23.41
C THR A 442 -37.50 1.84 23.99
N ASP A 443 -37.53 0.60 23.48
CA ASP A 443 -36.62 -0.49 23.89
C ASP A 443 -35.94 -1.16 22.68
N PRO A 444 -34.82 -0.59 22.19
CA PRO A 444 -34.16 -1.06 20.98
C PRO A 444 -33.43 -2.39 21.25
N LYS A 445 -34.02 -3.48 20.75
CA LYS A 445 -33.38 -4.81 20.75
C LYS A 445 -32.19 -4.85 19.78
N PRO A 446 -31.20 -5.74 20.01
CA PRO A 446 -30.11 -5.99 19.07
C PRO A 446 -30.64 -6.25 17.65
N GLY A 447 -30.10 -5.53 16.67
CA GLY A 447 -30.49 -5.65 15.27
C GLY A 447 -31.83 -5.00 14.89
N SER A 448 -32.55 -4.39 15.83
CA SER A 448 -33.81 -3.68 15.52
C SER A 448 -33.59 -2.39 14.71
N ILE A 449 -34.63 -1.98 13.99
CA ILE A 449 -34.62 -0.70 13.24
C ILE A 449 -34.44 0.49 14.21
N ALA A 450 -35.05 0.43 15.40
CA ALA A 450 -34.88 1.43 16.44
C ALA A 450 -33.40 1.61 16.85
N LEU A 451 -32.67 0.51 17.01
CA LEU A 451 -31.25 0.53 17.35
C LEU A 451 -30.42 1.20 16.25
N VAL A 452 -30.68 0.87 14.98
CA VAL A 452 -29.99 1.48 13.82
C VAL A 452 -30.16 3.00 13.80
N ILE A 453 -31.38 3.50 14.01
CA ILE A 453 -31.68 4.94 14.06
C ILE A 453 -30.93 5.58 15.23
N GLN A 454 -30.95 4.95 16.41
CA GLN A 454 -30.29 5.48 17.61
C GLN A 454 -28.75 5.52 17.46
N GLN A 455 -28.16 4.44 16.95
CA GLN A 455 -26.72 4.33 16.70
C GLN A 455 -26.25 5.41 15.71
N TRP A 456 -26.98 5.62 14.61
CA TRP A 456 -26.62 6.68 13.66
C TRP A 456 -26.80 8.08 14.26
N LYS A 457 -27.89 8.36 14.98
CA LYS A 457 -28.08 9.66 15.67
C LYS A 457 -26.90 9.98 16.60
N LYS A 458 -26.37 8.98 17.30
CA LYS A 458 -25.16 9.13 18.13
C LYS A 458 -23.94 9.49 17.28
N ILE A 459 -23.70 8.78 16.18
CA ILE A 459 -22.60 9.07 15.25
C ILE A 459 -22.73 10.48 14.65
N GLU A 460 -23.92 10.85 14.18
CA GLU A 460 -24.20 12.15 13.59
C GLU A 460 -23.96 13.29 14.61
N SER A 461 -24.33 13.08 15.87
CA SER A 461 -24.06 14.04 16.95
C SER A 461 -22.57 14.29 17.16
N LEU A 462 -21.74 13.24 17.04
CA LEU A 462 -20.28 13.35 17.13
C LEU A 462 -19.71 14.08 15.91
N MET A 463 -20.24 13.81 14.71
CA MET A 463 -19.86 14.54 13.50
C MET A 463 -20.17 16.03 13.62
N LYS A 464 -21.38 16.40 14.07
CA LYS A 464 -21.81 17.80 14.27
C LYS A 464 -21.02 18.51 15.38
N ALA A 465 -20.69 17.79 16.47
CA ALA A 465 -19.86 18.33 17.54
C ALA A 465 -18.43 18.64 17.07
N SER A 466 -17.94 17.93 16.06
CA SER A 466 -16.66 18.21 15.42
C SER A 466 -16.77 19.44 14.52
N LYS A 467 -16.46 20.63 15.07
CA LYS A 467 -16.38 21.92 14.32
C LYS A 467 -15.52 21.90 13.05
N HIS A 468 -14.74 20.82 12.82
CA HIS A 468 -13.76 20.67 11.74
C HIS A 468 -14.00 19.42 10.88
N SER A 469 -15.15 18.73 10.98
CA SER A 469 -15.55 17.71 10.00
C SER A 469 -16.30 18.40 8.88
N LYS A 470 -15.55 18.90 7.88
CA LYS A 470 -16.15 19.57 6.71
C LYS A 470 -16.77 18.57 5.74
N ASP A 471 -16.26 17.34 5.73
CA ASP A 471 -16.71 16.27 4.84
C ASP A 471 -16.41 14.88 5.43
N GLU A 472 -17.02 13.86 4.85
CA GLU A 472 -16.82 12.45 5.19
C GLU A 472 -15.39 11.95 4.95
N CYS A 473 -14.55 12.73 4.26
CA CYS A 473 -13.13 12.41 4.06
C CYS A 473 -12.27 12.71 5.30
N ASP A 474 -12.72 13.62 6.18
CA ASP A 474 -11.96 14.13 7.34
C ASP A 474 -12.65 13.83 8.68
N LEU A 475 -13.14 12.59 8.84
CA LEU A 475 -13.77 12.11 10.08
C LEU A 475 -12.78 12.13 11.25
N SER A 476 -13.25 12.53 12.44
CA SER A 476 -12.44 12.42 13.65
C SER A 476 -12.31 10.97 14.09
N ILE A 477 -11.27 10.67 14.86
CA ILE A 477 -11.05 9.32 15.39
C ILE A 477 -12.22 8.87 16.27
N GLU A 478 -12.83 9.76 17.05
CA GLU A 478 -14.05 9.45 17.82
C GLU A 478 -15.19 8.93 16.95
N VAL A 479 -15.42 9.57 15.79
CA VAL A 479 -16.45 9.16 14.85
C VAL A 479 -16.09 7.82 14.22
N LEU A 480 -14.82 7.62 13.84
CA LEU A 480 -14.34 6.36 13.29
C LEU A 480 -14.45 5.20 14.30
N GLU A 481 -14.17 5.44 15.58
CA GLU A 481 -14.38 4.47 16.65
C GLU A 481 -15.85 4.15 16.87
N ALA A 482 -16.73 5.16 16.84
CA ALA A 482 -18.17 4.97 16.97
C ALA A 482 -18.74 4.14 15.81
N ILE A 483 -18.34 4.42 14.57
CA ILE A 483 -18.75 3.63 13.40
C ILE A 483 -18.21 2.19 13.51
N HIS A 484 -16.95 2.01 13.93
CA HIS A 484 -16.38 0.67 14.12
C HIS A 484 -17.15 -0.12 15.18
N ASN A 485 -17.47 0.48 16.34
CA ASN A 485 -18.30 -0.18 17.38
C ASN A 485 -19.64 -0.67 16.84
N VAL A 486 -20.32 0.16 16.06
CA VAL A 486 -21.60 -0.19 15.44
C VAL A 486 -21.44 -1.37 14.47
N LEU A 487 -20.38 -1.40 13.67
CA LEU A 487 -20.12 -2.54 12.79
C LEU A 487 -19.81 -3.82 13.56
N GLU A 488 -19.10 -3.73 14.68
CA GLU A 488 -18.79 -4.89 15.53
C GLU A 488 -20.06 -5.44 16.20
N GLU A 489 -20.90 -4.58 16.77
CA GLU A 489 -22.22 -4.95 17.30
C GLU A 489 -23.10 -5.61 16.23
N ASN A 490 -23.10 -5.05 15.01
CA ASN A 490 -23.85 -5.59 13.88
C ASN A 490 -23.29 -6.95 13.38
N THR A 491 -21.96 -7.11 13.35
CA THR A 491 -21.33 -8.42 13.06
C THR A 491 -21.75 -9.45 14.10
N GLN A 492 -21.69 -9.12 15.40
CA GLN A 492 -22.08 -10.02 16.49
C GLN A 492 -23.55 -10.44 16.39
N PHE A 493 -24.43 -9.52 15.96
CA PHE A 493 -25.82 -9.83 15.68
C PHE A 493 -25.98 -10.85 14.53
N PHE A 494 -25.25 -10.69 13.42
CA PHE A 494 -25.34 -11.61 12.27
C PHE A 494 -24.76 -13.00 12.54
N ILE A 495 -23.72 -13.10 13.35
CA ILE A 495 -23.12 -14.38 13.73
C ILE A 495 -23.79 -15.02 14.96
N SER A 496 -24.82 -14.37 15.51
CA SER A 496 -25.58 -14.90 16.65
C SER A 496 -26.37 -16.15 16.28
N LYS A 497 -26.58 -17.02 17.27
CA LYS A 497 -27.37 -18.26 17.09
C LYS A 497 -28.82 -18.01 16.72
N GLU A 498 -29.37 -16.86 17.10
CA GLU A 498 -30.77 -16.49 16.84
C GLU A 498 -31.00 -16.10 15.38
N MET A 499 -30.02 -15.45 14.75
CA MET A 499 -30.14 -15.03 13.36
C MET A 499 -29.89 -16.20 12.39
N GLY A 500 -28.78 -16.91 12.57
CA GLY A 500 -28.34 -18.00 11.68
C GLY A 500 -27.88 -17.52 10.29
N GLN A 501 -26.79 -18.12 9.78
CA GLN A 501 -26.19 -17.72 8.49
C GLN A 501 -27.16 -17.88 7.31
N GLN A 502 -27.99 -18.93 7.30
CA GLN A 502 -28.91 -19.19 6.19
C GLN A 502 -29.97 -18.10 6.01
N ASN A 503 -30.48 -17.53 7.10
CA ASN A 503 -31.45 -16.43 7.03
C ASN A 503 -30.80 -15.18 6.42
N LEU A 504 -29.56 -14.88 6.83
CA LEU A 504 -28.79 -13.76 6.29
C LEU A 504 -28.52 -13.94 4.79
N LEU A 505 -28.00 -15.10 4.39
CA LEU A 505 -27.69 -15.39 2.99
C LEU A 505 -28.94 -15.38 2.11
N THR A 506 -30.08 -15.89 2.60
CA THR A 506 -31.36 -15.84 1.86
C THR A 506 -31.78 -14.40 1.55
N VAL A 507 -31.56 -13.46 2.48
CA VAL A 507 -31.86 -12.03 2.27
C VAL A 507 -30.86 -11.41 1.30
N VAL A 508 -29.57 -11.75 1.39
CA VAL A 508 -28.54 -11.28 0.45
C VAL A 508 -28.84 -11.77 -0.98
N VAL A 509 -29.17 -13.05 -1.17
CA VAL A 509 -29.51 -13.61 -2.50
C VAL A 509 -30.76 -12.95 -3.06
N ALA A 510 -31.79 -12.74 -2.25
CA ALA A 510 -32.99 -12.02 -2.68
C ALA A 510 -32.68 -10.56 -3.06
N HIS A 511 -31.78 -9.90 -2.33
CA HIS A 511 -31.31 -8.56 -2.66
C HIS A 511 -30.59 -8.53 -4.01
N LEU A 512 -29.66 -9.46 -4.24
CA LEU A 512 -28.97 -9.61 -5.53
C LEU A 512 -29.94 -9.88 -6.67
N ASP A 513 -30.93 -10.76 -6.46
CA ASP A 513 -31.96 -11.05 -7.46
C ASP A 513 -32.75 -9.79 -7.83
N ALA A 514 -33.20 -9.03 -6.83
CA ALA A 514 -33.96 -7.80 -7.02
C ALA A 514 -33.14 -6.71 -7.74
N VAL A 515 -31.89 -6.47 -7.32
CA VAL A 515 -31.03 -5.44 -7.93
C VAL A 515 -30.65 -5.82 -9.36
N THR A 516 -30.18 -7.06 -9.59
CA THR A 516 -29.79 -7.51 -10.93
C THR A 516 -30.95 -7.53 -11.92
N LYS A 517 -32.18 -7.86 -11.49
CA LYS A 517 -33.39 -7.76 -12.34
C LYS A 517 -33.67 -6.33 -12.81
N VAL A 518 -33.41 -5.34 -11.97
CA VAL A 518 -33.58 -3.93 -12.34
C VAL A 518 -32.47 -3.48 -13.27
N LEU A 519 -31.22 -3.87 -13.01
CA LEU A 519 -30.07 -3.50 -13.83
C LEU A 519 -30.07 -4.14 -15.22
N ASP A 520 -30.65 -5.33 -15.37
CA ASP A 520 -30.84 -6.02 -16.66
C ASP A 520 -31.65 -5.17 -17.66
N ASN A 521 -32.49 -4.26 -17.17
CA ASN A 521 -33.15 -3.27 -18.01
C ASN A 521 -32.30 -1.99 -18.13
N ALA A 522 -31.68 -1.77 -19.29
CA ALA A 522 -30.88 -0.58 -19.59
C ALA A 522 -31.62 0.76 -19.37
N ASN A 523 -32.95 0.79 -19.46
CA ASN A 523 -33.77 1.98 -19.21
C ASN A 523 -34.25 2.11 -17.75
N SER A 524 -33.73 1.27 -16.84
CA SER A 524 -34.11 1.32 -15.44
C SER A 524 -33.62 2.62 -14.78
N ARG A 525 -34.32 3.00 -13.71
CA ARG A 525 -33.94 4.17 -12.90
C ARG A 525 -32.52 4.07 -12.36
N LEU A 526 -32.03 2.87 -12.06
CA LEU A 526 -30.68 2.63 -11.54
C LEU A 526 -29.59 2.85 -12.60
N ASN A 527 -29.87 2.52 -13.86
CA ASN A 527 -28.96 2.75 -14.99
C ASN A 527 -28.98 4.22 -15.45
N SER A 528 -30.10 4.92 -15.28
CA SER A 528 -30.26 6.32 -15.69
C SER A 528 -29.90 7.36 -14.62
N ILE A 529 -29.15 7.00 -13.56
CA ILE A 529 -28.73 7.95 -12.53
C ILE A 529 -27.61 8.86 -13.07
N VAL A 530 -27.99 9.87 -13.85
CA VAL A 530 -27.07 10.79 -14.53
C VAL A 530 -27.06 12.20 -13.90
N SER A 531 -28.02 12.51 -13.02
CA SER A 531 -28.21 13.87 -12.44
C SER A 531 -27.33 14.16 -11.21
N GLY A 532 -27.24 15.44 -10.81
CA GLY A 532 -26.71 15.82 -9.50
C GLY A 532 -27.57 15.23 -8.37
N ASN A 533 -26.96 14.94 -7.22
CA ASN A 533 -27.55 14.20 -6.08
C ASN A 533 -27.95 12.76 -6.44
N LYS A 534 -26.98 11.95 -6.89
CA LYS A 534 -27.19 10.55 -7.28
C LYS A 534 -27.65 9.65 -6.12
N GLU A 535 -27.38 10.07 -4.90
CA GLU A 535 -27.58 9.34 -3.66
C GLU A 535 -29.06 9.16 -3.30
N GLU A 536 -29.85 10.21 -3.51
CA GLU A 536 -31.26 10.26 -3.15
C GLU A 536 -32.11 9.35 -4.05
N PRO A 537 -32.05 9.44 -5.40
CA PRO A 537 -32.75 8.52 -6.28
C PRO A 537 -32.36 7.04 -6.05
N LEU A 538 -31.10 6.76 -5.68
CA LEU A 538 -30.66 5.40 -5.41
C LEU A 538 -31.32 4.85 -4.14
N MET A 539 -31.21 5.56 -3.02
CA MET A 539 -31.73 5.07 -1.74
C MET A 539 -33.26 5.03 -1.72
N GLU A 540 -33.94 6.03 -2.28
CA GLU A 540 -35.40 5.99 -2.45
C GLU A 540 -35.83 4.77 -3.26
N PHE A 541 -35.14 4.48 -4.37
CA PHE A 541 -35.45 3.30 -5.18
C PHE A 541 -35.22 1.99 -4.41
N TYR A 542 -34.17 1.93 -3.59
CA TYR A 542 -33.91 0.76 -2.75
C TYR A 542 -35.03 0.55 -1.73
N PHE A 543 -35.53 1.59 -1.06
CA PHE A 543 -36.63 1.46 -0.10
C PHE A 543 -37.99 1.20 -0.72
N GLN A 544 -38.28 1.81 -1.87
CA GLN A 544 -39.59 1.74 -2.53
C GLN A 544 -39.75 0.50 -3.41
N THR A 545 -38.66 -0.01 -4.00
CA THR A 545 -38.71 -1.11 -4.98
C THR A 545 -37.94 -2.35 -4.52
N ILE A 546 -36.67 -2.20 -4.12
CA ILE A 546 -35.83 -3.34 -3.77
C ILE A 546 -36.27 -3.97 -2.44
N ARG A 547 -36.42 -3.18 -1.37
CA ARG A 547 -36.84 -3.68 -0.05
C ARG A 547 -38.15 -4.48 -0.14
N PRO A 548 -39.25 -3.99 -0.73
CA PRO A 548 -40.49 -4.77 -0.84
C PRO A 548 -40.31 -6.08 -1.62
N ALA A 549 -39.51 -6.07 -2.69
CA ALA A 549 -39.20 -7.26 -3.47
C ALA A 549 -38.38 -8.30 -2.67
N VAL A 550 -37.57 -7.84 -1.70
CA VAL A 550 -36.74 -8.71 -0.85
C VAL A 550 -37.52 -9.22 0.36
N THR A 551 -38.38 -8.39 0.96
CA THR A 551 -38.93 -8.65 2.30
C THR A 551 -40.38 -9.14 2.27
N GLN A 552 -41.18 -8.76 1.27
CA GLN A 552 -42.62 -9.01 1.28
C GLN A 552 -43.04 -10.23 0.46
N LYS A 553 -42.26 -10.57 -0.58
CA LYS A 553 -42.66 -11.62 -1.54
C LYS A 553 -41.53 -12.61 -1.77
N ASP A 554 -41.89 -13.87 -1.98
CA ASP A 554 -40.96 -14.89 -2.46
C ASP A 554 -40.68 -14.75 -3.96
N SER A 555 -39.77 -15.57 -4.50
CA SER A 555 -39.42 -15.57 -5.92
C SER A 555 -40.59 -15.95 -6.85
N ALA A 556 -41.65 -16.56 -6.32
CA ALA A 556 -42.88 -16.89 -7.05
C ALA A 556 -43.95 -15.78 -6.93
N GLY A 557 -43.66 -14.70 -6.20
CA GLY A 557 -44.57 -13.57 -5.98
C GLY A 557 -45.58 -13.78 -4.85
N LYS A 558 -45.46 -14.86 -4.07
CA LYS A 558 -46.32 -15.13 -2.91
C LYS A 558 -45.89 -14.25 -1.74
N VAL A 559 -46.86 -13.61 -1.09
CA VAL A 559 -46.61 -12.75 0.07
C VAL A 559 -46.19 -13.60 1.27
N PHE A 560 -45.13 -13.16 1.97
CA PHE A 560 -44.67 -13.81 3.18
C PHE A 560 -45.62 -13.56 4.36
N PRO A 561 -45.66 -14.47 5.34
CA PRO A 561 -46.24 -14.18 6.64
C PRO A 561 -45.62 -12.94 7.29
N GLU A 562 -46.40 -12.21 8.09
CA GLU A 562 -45.99 -10.95 8.72
C GLU A 562 -44.72 -11.09 9.57
N ASP A 563 -44.58 -12.17 10.33
CA ASP A 563 -43.41 -12.47 11.14
C ASP A 563 -42.13 -12.62 10.30
N VAL A 564 -42.25 -13.27 9.13
CA VAL A 564 -41.16 -13.45 8.18
C VAL A 564 -40.82 -12.14 7.48
N GLU A 565 -41.82 -11.34 7.09
CA GLU A 565 -41.60 -10.02 6.50
C GLU A 565 -40.85 -9.09 7.46
N VAL A 566 -41.26 -9.05 8.73
CA VAL A 566 -40.60 -8.24 9.78
C VAL A 566 -39.15 -8.71 9.98
N GLN A 567 -38.91 -10.02 10.06
CA GLN A 567 -37.56 -10.55 10.20
C GLN A 567 -36.68 -10.19 8.99
N ARG A 568 -37.16 -10.42 7.76
CA ARG A 568 -36.40 -10.10 6.53
C ARG A 568 -36.14 -8.61 6.39
N THR A 569 -37.09 -7.76 6.78
CA THR A 569 -36.93 -6.30 6.79
C THR A 569 -35.85 -5.88 7.78
N THR A 570 -35.85 -6.46 8.97
CA THR A 570 -34.84 -6.21 10.01
C THR A 570 -33.43 -6.58 9.53
N ILE A 571 -33.29 -7.75 8.89
CA ILE A 571 -32.03 -8.21 8.31
C ILE A 571 -31.57 -7.27 7.19
N TRP A 572 -32.45 -6.96 6.24
CA TRP A 572 -32.10 -6.13 5.09
C TRP A 572 -31.69 -4.72 5.51
N VAL A 573 -32.42 -4.09 6.42
CA VAL A 573 -32.08 -2.76 6.98
C VAL A 573 -30.72 -2.82 7.69
N SER A 574 -30.46 -3.87 8.48
CA SER A 574 -29.19 -4.06 9.17
C SER A 574 -28.02 -4.24 8.19
N LEU A 575 -28.23 -4.98 7.09
CA LEU A 575 -27.22 -5.18 6.03
C LEU A 575 -26.90 -3.88 5.30
N MET A 576 -27.93 -3.12 4.91
CA MET A 576 -27.75 -1.82 4.24
C MET A 576 -27.04 -0.81 5.15
N PHE A 577 -27.45 -0.74 6.42
CA PHE A 577 -26.80 0.12 7.41
C PHE A 577 -25.34 -0.25 7.60
N ARG A 578 -25.05 -1.56 7.77
CA ARG A 578 -23.70 -2.08 7.85
C ARG A 578 -22.87 -1.69 6.63
N MET A 579 -23.39 -1.94 5.42
CA MET A 579 -22.71 -1.62 4.18
C MET A 579 -22.32 -0.14 4.11
N LEU A 580 -23.25 0.77 4.41
CA LEU A 580 -22.98 2.21 4.41
C LEU A 580 -21.91 2.56 5.46
N CYS A 581 -22.03 2.08 6.70
CA CYS A 581 -21.02 2.28 7.74
C CYS A 581 -19.65 1.70 7.36
N TRP A 582 -19.62 0.55 6.72
CA TRP A 582 -18.40 -0.12 6.27
C TRP A 582 -17.70 0.72 5.19
N LEU A 583 -18.44 1.24 4.22
CA LEU A 583 -17.93 2.14 3.19
C LEU A 583 -17.48 3.50 3.78
N MET A 584 -17.99 3.91 4.95
CA MET A 584 -17.46 5.07 5.67
C MET A 584 -16.12 4.81 6.35
N LEU A 585 -15.73 3.55 6.57
CA LEU A 585 -14.42 3.21 7.15
C LEU A 585 -13.37 2.81 6.12
N HIS A 586 -13.80 2.43 4.91
CA HIS A 586 -12.90 1.97 3.86
C HIS A 586 -13.05 2.81 2.59
N ASP A 587 -11.95 3.14 1.94
CA ASP A 587 -11.94 3.84 0.65
C ASP A 587 -10.90 3.20 -0.28
N TRP A 588 -11.01 3.47 -1.57
CA TRP A 588 -10.14 2.90 -2.59
C TRP A 588 -9.55 3.98 -3.48
N ALA A 589 -8.40 3.69 -4.07
CA ALA A 589 -7.84 4.57 -5.08
C ALA A 589 -8.71 4.49 -6.35
N ARG A 590 -9.03 5.65 -6.92
CA ARG A 590 -9.93 5.77 -8.09
C ARG A 590 -9.52 4.84 -9.25
N ASP A 591 -8.22 4.80 -9.54
CA ASP A 591 -7.66 4.11 -10.69
C ASP A 591 -7.19 2.69 -10.37
N ASP A 592 -7.48 2.21 -9.16
CA ASP A 592 -7.17 0.86 -8.70
C ASP A 592 -8.32 -0.10 -9.07
N ARG A 593 -7.94 -1.26 -9.58
CA ARG A 593 -8.79 -2.41 -9.84
C ARG A 593 -7.93 -3.67 -9.74
N CYS A 594 -8.51 -4.76 -9.27
CA CYS A 594 -7.84 -6.03 -9.21
C CYS A 594 -7.68 -6.59 -10.63
N ILE A 595 -6.42 -6.80 -11.03
CA ILE A 595 -6.05 -7.56 -12.23
C ILE A 595 -5.06 -8.69 -11.90
N VAL A 596 -4.72 -8.84 -10.62
CA VAL A 596 -3.78 -9.86 -10.16
C VAL A 596 -4.54 -11.17 -10.04
N PRO A 597 -4.08 -12.25 -10.69
CA PRO A 597 -4.71 -13.55 -10.58
C PRO A 597 -4.72 -14.08 -9.14
N THR A 598 -5.86 -14.63 -8.72
CA THR A 598 -6.09 -15.09 -7.35
C THR A 598 -5.24 -16.31 -6.97
N ASP A 599 -4.82 -17.12 -7.94
CA ASP A 599 -3.93 -18.28 -7.77
C ASP A 599 -2.51 -17.89 -7.32
N LEU A 600 -2.08 -16.64 -7.54
CA LEU A 600 -0.80 -16.14 -7.05
C LEU A 600 -0.80 -15.80 -5.57
N LYS A 601 -1.96 -15.83 -4.89
CA LYS A 601 -2.06 -15.63 -3.45
C LYS A 601 -1.17 -16.64 -2.73
N GLY A 602 -0.17 -16.14 -1.99
CA GLY A 602 0.79 -16.96 -1.27
C GLY A 602 1.84 -17.66 -2.14
N SER A 603 1.86 -17.43 -3.46
CA SER A 603 2.85 -18.01 -4.37
C SER A 603 4.27 -17.57 -4.01
N ARG A 604 5.14 -18.56 -3.76
CA ARG A 604 6.55 -18.37 -3.42
C ARG A 604 7.47 -18.30 -4.64
N MET A 605 6.91 -18.11 -5.83
CA MET A 605 7.70 -17.96 -7.05
C MET A 605 8.68 -16.80 -6.88
N PRO A 606 10.00 -17.04 -7.05
CA PRO A 606 11.00 -16.01 -6.82
C PRO A 606 10.95 -14.96 -7.94
N VAL A 607 10.99 -13.70 -7.52
CA VAL A 607 11.21 -12.55 -8.39
C VAL A 607 12.37 -11.73 -7.84
N PHE A 608 13.10 -11.08 -8.73
CA PHE A 608 14.32 -10.35 -8.38
C PHE A 608 14.10 -8.86 -8.54
N ILE A 609 14.71 -8.04 -7.69
CA ILE A 609 14.62 -6.58 -7.81
C ILE A 609 16.04 -6.07 -8.08
N GLY A 610 16.24 -5.46 -9.25
CA GLY A 610 17.55 -5.05 -9.76
C GLY A 610 18.12 -3.81 -9.12
#